data_AF-A0A9N9HV59-F1
#
_entry.id   AF-A0A9N9HV59-F1
#
_cell.length_a   1.000
_cell.length_b   1.000
_cell.length_c   1.000
_cell.angle_alpha   90.00
_cell.angle_beta   90.00
_cell.angle_gamma   90.00
#
_symmetry.space_group_name_H-M   'P 1'
#
loop_
_entity.id
_entity.type
_entity.pdbx_description
1 polymer ?
#
loop_
_entity_poly.entity_id
_entity_poly.type
_entity_poly.pdbx_seq_one_letter_code
_entity_poly.pdbx_strand_id
1 'polypeptide(L)'
;MPSYWDSEMDKSDMIPNKLTYPSLGPPCPMSIEYLERVKILSEKIKQKKPKVVGHPSFTKIPRIRLYCANEALAIPYVSPMLAESLGNLPPILCQVGGGERFRDSLVLFGFKASDPNKYQLPKYATENFDNSPFKKPTQVTLELYDDACHCFFLFPFEKISLFSQNRAFDFIKLHAAVDENIPDGSENSATYENDKTINAIAINPNCEIRELDEKYMDCLKFENIGVLPDVNEDDYVDNV
;
A
#
# COMPACT_ATOMS: atom_id res chain seq x y z
N MET A 1 2.31 0.10 -8.08
CA MET A 1 3.75 0.07 -8.36
C MET A 1 3.94 -0.74 -9.63
N PRO A 2 4.83 -0.30 -10.54
CA PRO A 2 5.35 -1.15 -11.59
C PRO A 2 5.97 -2.41 -10.97
N SER A 3 5.84 -3.55 -11.63
CA SER A 3 6.45 -4.80 -11.22
C SER A 3 7.97 -4.66 -11.28
N TYR A 4 8.64 -4.87 -10.14
CA TYR A 4 10.09 -4.78 -10.04
C TYR A 4 10.81 -6.00 -10.66
N TRP A 5 10.11 -7.14 -10.81
CA TRP A 5 10.69 -8.38 -11.32
C TRP A 5 10.66 -8.47 -12.85
N ASP A 6 9.58 -7.98 -13.44
CA ASP A 6 9.35 -8.06 -14.88
C ASP A 6 8.35 -6.97 -15.28
N SER A 7 8.77 -6.08 -16.18
CA SER A 7 7.92 -5.03 -16.74
C SER A 7 6.72 -5.57 -17.51
N GLU A 8 6.78 -6.80 -18.02
CA GLU A 8 5.66 -7.44 -18.72
C GLU A 8 4.52 -7.82 -17.76
N MET A 9 4.80 -8.04 -16.47
CA MET A 9 3.77 -8.32 -15.46
C MET A 9 2.83 -7.13 -15.26
N ASP A 10 3.28 -5.90 -15.51
CA ASP A 10 2.42 -4.72 -15.49
C ASP A 10 1.34 -4.75 -16.57
N LYS A 11 1.59 -5.49 -17.67
CA LYS A 11 0.63 -5.70 -18.76
C LYS A 11 -0.34 -6.85 -18.49
N SER A 12 0.03 -7.82 -17.65
CA SER A 12 -0.82 -8.98 -17.32
C SER A 12 -2.01 -8.65 -16.39
N ASP A 13 -1.91 -7.57 -15.61
CA ASP A 13 -2.95 -7.13 -14.67
C ASP A 13 -3.99 -6.20 -15.35
N MET A 14 -3.83 -6.00 -16.65
CA MET A 14 -4.75 -5.24 -17.47
C MET A 14 -5.62 -6.24 -18.21
N ILE A 15 -6.89 -6.38 -17.80
CA ILE A 15 -7.87 -7.08 -18.63
C ILE A 15 -7.91 -6.33 -19.96
N PRO A 16 -7.60 -6.97 -21.11
CA PRO A 16 -7.63 -6.31 -22.40
C PRO A 16 -8.99 -5.67 -22.61
N ASN A 17 -9.05 -4.47 -23.19
CA ASN A 17 -10.33 -3.78 -23.38
C ASN A 17 -11.34 -4.56 -24.25
N LYS A 18 -10.83 -5.52 -25.04
CA LYS A 18 -11.65 -6.49 -25.79
C LYS A 18 -12.41 -7.47 -24.90
N LEU A 19 -11.92 -7.73 -23.68
CA LEU A 19 -12.45 -8.66 -22.68
C LEU A 19 -13.06 -7.98 -21.45
N THR A 20 -12.83 -6.67 -21.27
CA THR A 20 -13.62 -5.89 -20.32
C THR A 20 -15.04 -5.73 -20.87
N TYR A 21 -16.00 -5.64 -19.95
CA TYR A 21 -17.45 -5.57 -20.20
C TYR A 21 -17.97 -4.60 -21.29
N PRO A 22 -17.28 -3.49 -21.72
CA PRO A 22 -17.88 -2.56 -22.70
C PRO A 22 -18.07 -3.14 -24.10
N SER A 23 -17.28 -4.15 -24.53
CA SER A 23 -17.33 -4.68 -25.90
C SER A 23 -18.43 -5.74 -26.11
N LEU A 24 -18.98 -6.31 -25.04
CA LEU A 24 -19.82 -7.51 -25.07
C LEU A 24 -21.30 -7.26 -24.74
N GLY A 25 -21.74 -6.00 -24.65
CA GLY A 25 -23.15 -5.68 -24.39
C GLY A 25 -23.51 -4.20 -24.54
N PRO A 26 -24.81 -3.87 -24.61
CA PRO A 26 -25.26 -2.48 -24.60
C PRO A 26 -24.76 -1.78 -23.32
N PRO A 27 -24.39 -0.49 -23.39
CA PRO A 27 -23.88 0.24 -22.24
C PRO A 27 -24.91 0.19 -21.10
N CYS A 28 -24.49 -0.22 -19.91
CA CYS A 28 -25.42 -0.34 -18.79
C CYS A 28 -25.84 1.07 -18.34
N PRO A 29 -27.14 1.32 -18.05
CA PRO A 29 -27.59 2.66 -17.64
C PRO A 29 -26.79 3.23 -16.46
N MET A 30 -26.34 2.35 -15.56
CA MET A 30 -25.51 2.70 -14.41
C MET A 30 -24.10 3.20 -14.80
N SER A 31 -23.47 2.64 -15.85
CA SER A 31 -22.17 3.13 -16.30
C SER A 31 -22.29 4.50 -16.97
N ILE A 32 -23.36 4.71 -17.74
CA ILE A 32 -23.64 6.02 -18.38
C ILE A 32 -23.82 7.09 -17.29
N GLU A 33 -24.71 6.81 -16.32
CA GLU A 33 -24.96 7.73 -15.20
C GLU A 33 -23.69 8.00 -14.39
N TYR A 34 -22.88 6.97 -14.12
CA TYR A 34 -21.60 7.13 -13.45
C TYR A 34 -20.65 8.06 -14.23
N LEU A 35 -20.48 7.84 -15.54
CA LEU A 35 -19.60 8.65 -16.38
C LEU A 35 -20.07 10.12 -16.46
N GLU A 36 -21.37 10.35 -16.55
CA GLU A 36 -21.95 11.71 -16.51
C GLU A 36 -21.68 12.40 -15.18
N ARG A 37 -21.93 11.72 -14.05
CA ARG A 37 -21.65 12.26 -12.71
C ARG A 37 -20.17 12.55 -12.51
N VAL A 38 -19.28 11.66 -12.99
CA VAL A 38 -17.83 11.86 -12.96
C VAL A 38 -17.43 13.08 -13.78
N LYS A 39 -18.01 13.29 -14.96
CA LYS A 39 -17.75 14.46 -15.80
C LYS A 39 -18.16 15.76 -15.09
N ILE A 40 -19.37 15.79 -14.51
CA ILE A 40 -19.86 16.94 -13.73
C ILE A 40 -18.95 17.24 -12.54
N LEU A 41 -18.55 16.21 -11.79
CA LEU A 41 -17.67 16.37 -10.63
C LEU A 41 -16.28 16.86 -11.05
N SER A 42 -15.73 16.33 -12.15
CA SER A 42 -14.44 16.74 -12.69
C SER A 42 -14.43 18.21 -13.09
N GLU A 43 -15.49 18.71 -13.73
CA GLU A 43 -15.62 20.14 -14.06
C GLU A 43 -15.71 21.02 -12.81
N LYS A 44 -16.45 20.58 -11.77
CA LYS A 44 -16.48 21.28 -10.48
C LYS A 44 -15.11 21.35 -9.81
N ILE A 45 -14.32 20.29 -9.90
CA ILE A 45 -12.95 20.24 -9.37
C ILE A 45 -12.03 21.19 -10.14
N LYS A 46 -12.09 21.18 -11.48
CA LYS A 46 -11.32 22.10 -12.33
C LYS A 46 -11.61 23.57 -11.99
N GLN A 47 -12.87 23.91 -11.75
CA GLN A 47 -13.26 25.27 -11.34
C GLN A 47 -12.64 25.69 -10.00
N LYS A 48 -12.54 24.76 -9.04
CA LYS A 48 -11.97 25.03 -7.71
C LYS A 48 -10.45 25.17 -7.71
N LYS A 49 -9.75 24.72 -8.76
CA LYS A 49 -8.27 24.73 -8.89
C LYS A 49 -7.57 24.29 -7.59
N PRO A 50 -7.90 23.11 -7.03
CA PRO A 50 -7.26 22.66 -5.80
C PRO A 50 -5.75 22.54 -6.01
N LYS A 51 -4.96 23.01 -5.04
CA LYS A 51 -3.52 22.77 -5.03
C LYS A 51 -3.29 21.30 -4.67
N VAL A 52 -3.22 20.45 -5.67
CA VAL A 52 -2.83 19.05 -5.51
C VAL A 52 -1.32 19.02 -5.35
N VAL A 53 -0.84 18.70 -4.15
CA VAL A 53 0.58 18.45 -3.92
C VAL A 53 0.88 17.06 -4.49
N GLY A 54 1.72 16.99 -5.50
CA GLY A 54 2.04 15.74 -6.19
C GLY A 54 2.82 15.97 -7.49
N HIS A 55 3.40 14.90 -8.03
CA HIS A 55 4.21 14.97 -9.24
C HIS A 55 3.34 15.26 -10.50
N PRO A 56 3.79 16.06 -11.48
CA PRO A 56 3.02 16.36 -12.69
C PRO A 56 2.61 15.14 -13.54
N SER A 57 3.20 13.95 -13.29
CA SER A 57 2.82 12.71 -13.99
C SER A 57 1.37 12.31 -13.77
N PHE A 58 0.73 12.71 -12.65
CA PHE A 58 -0.68 12.40 -12.39
C PHE A 58 -1.64 12.97 -13.44
N THR A 59 -1.28 14.06 -14.13
CA THR A 59 -2.13 14.68 -15.16
C THR A 59 -1.76 14.30 -16.59
N LYS A 60 -0.61 13.63 -16.79
CA LYS A 60 -0.08 13.34 -18.14
C LYS A 60 -0.60 12.06 -18.76
N ILE A 61 -1.08 11.13 -17.94
CA ILE A 61 -1.51 9.81 -18.40
C ILE A 61 -3.03 9.63 -18.30
N PRO A 62 -3.63 8.74 -19.11
CA PRO A 62 -5.02 8.36 -18.98
C PRO A 62 -5.37 7.88 -17.56
N ARG A 63 -6.67 7.90 -17.23
CA ARG A 63 -7.15 7.52 -15.91
C ARG A 63 -6.79 6.06 -15.60
N ILE A 64 -6.05 5.82 -14.52
CA ILE A 64 -5.54 4.48 -14.17
C ILE A 64 -6.52 3.71 -13.27
N ARG A 65 -7.28 4.42 -12.41
CA ARG A 65 -8.10 3.81 -11.37
C ARG A 65 -9.55 4.24 -11.46
N LEU A 66 -10.48 3.30 -11.24
CA LEU A 66 -11.92 3.55 -11.25
C LEU A 66 -12.41 4.30 -10.00
N TYR A 67 -11.72 4.17 -8.87
CA TYR A 67 -12.20 4.72 -7.59
C TYR A 67 -11.89 6.22 -7.40
N CYS A 68 -10.93 6.79 -8.13
CA CYS A 68 -10.64 8.23 -8.06
C CYS A 68 -10.06 8.77 -9.38
N ALA A 69 -9.99 10.09 -9.51
CA ALA A 69 -9.24 10.74 -10.59
C ALA A 69 -7.73 10.67 -10.31
N ASN A 70 -6.88 10.74 -11.33
CA ASN A 70 -5.44 10.55 -11.15
C ASN A 70 -4.83 11.61 -10.21
N GLU A 71 -5.32 12.84 -10.24
CA GLU A 71 -4.88 13.92 -9.35
C GLU A 71 -5.21 13.61 -7.88
N ALA A 72 -6.25 12.82 -7.63
CA ALA A 72 -6.61 12.41 -6.28
C ALA A 72 -5.71 11.28 -5.74
N LEU A 73 -4.93 10.59 -6.59
CA LEU A 73 -4.00 9.55 -6.14
C LEU A 73 -2.89 10.12 -5.25
N ALA A 74 -2.57 11.41 -5.39
CA ALA A 74 -1.58 12.08 -4.55
C ALA A 74 -2.08 12.37 -3.12
N ILE A 75 -3.39 12.24 -2.88
CA ILE A 75 -3.99 12.51 -1.57
C ILE A 75 -3.63 11.35 -0.61
N PRO A 76 -3.05 11.62 0.58
CA PRO A 76 -2.66 10.57 1.52
C PRO A 76 -3.78 9.62 1.94
N TYR A 77 -5.03 10.09 2.03
CA TYR A 77 -6.19 9.24 2.32
C TYR A 77 -6.55 8.27 1.19
N VAL A 78 -6.08 8.54 -0.03
CA VAL A 78 -6.25 7.67 -1.19
C VAL A 78 -5.04 6.74 -1.34
N SER A 79 -3.84 7.31 -1.20
CA SER A 79 -2.57 6.58 -1.24
C SER A 79 -1.77 6.84 0.05
N PRO A 80 -1.95 6.02 1.10
CA PRO A 80 -1.28 6.23 2.40
C PRO A 80 0.25 6.29 2.31
N MET A 81 0.84 5.65 1.30
CA MET A 81 2.27 5.72 1.01
C MET A 81 2.80 7.13 0.70
N LEU A 82 1.90 8.08 0.37
CA LEU A 82 2.19 9.48 0.11
C LEU A 82 1.87 10.38 1.31
N ALA A 83 1.51 9.81 2.47
CA ALA A 83 1.42 10.55 3.71
C ALA A 83 2.79 11.11 4.10
N GLU A 84 2.80 12.34 4.63
CA GLU A 84 4.04 13.01 5.06
C GLU A 84 4.87 12.14 6.00
N SER A 85 4.24 11.43 6.92
CA SER A 85 4.85 10.49 7.83
C SER A 85 3.88 9.36 8.18
N LEU A 86 4.43 8.19 8.52
CA LEU A 86 3.71 7.00 9.01
C LEU A 86 4.10 6.65 10.47
N GLY A 87 4.69 7.62 11.18
CA GLY A 87 5.01 7.49 12.60
C GLY A 87 3.79 7.67 13.51
N ASN A 88 3.99 7.45 14.81
CA ASN A 88 2.98 7.60 15.86
C ASN A 88 1.69 6.80 15.63
N LEU A 89 1.72 5.77 14.79
CA LEU A 89 0.58 4.88 14.59
C LEU A 89 0.54 3.85 15.74
N PRO A 90 -0.62 3.24 16.02
CA PRO A 90 -0.69 2.06 16.87
C PRO A 90 0.23 0.95 16.36
N PRO A 91 0.59 -0.05 17.19
CA PRO A 91 1.35 -1.21 16.73
C PRO A 91 0.72 -1.84 15.48
N ILE A 92 1.53 -2.12 14.46
CA ILE A 92 1.06 -2.62 13.15
C ILE A 92 1.59 -4.02 12.90
N LEU A 93 0.69 -4.92 12.51
CA LEU A 93 1.02 -6.19 11.88
C LEU A 93 0.86 -6.06 10.37
N CYS A 94 1.94 -6.24 9.62
CA CYS A 94 1.97 -6.27 8.16
C CYS A 94 2.19 -7.70 7.69
N GLN A 95 1.17 -8.35 7.11
CA GLN A 95 1.29 -9.68 6.52
C GLN A 95 1.16 -9.58 5.00
N VAL A 96 2.13 -10.15 4.27
CA VAL A 96 2.16 -10.07 2.81
C VAL A 96 2.67 -11.35 2.18
N GLY A 97 2.15 -11.70 1.01
CA GLY A 97 2.63 -12.80 0.21
C GLY A 97 3.90 -12.46 -0.59
N GLY A 98 4.78 -13.43 -0.75
CA GLY A 98 5.98 -13.31 -1.59
C GLY A 98 5.67 -13.25 -3.08
N GLY A 99 4.53 -13.85 -3.48
CA GLY A 99 4.05 -13.95 -4.86
C GLY A 99 2.98 -12.92 -5.25
N GLU A 100 2.81 -11.83 -4.47
CA GLU A 100 1.84 -10.77 -4.81
C GLU A 100 2.48 -9.45 -5.23
N ARG A 101 1.75 -8.68 -6.04
CA ARG A 101 2.21 -7.37 -6.56
C ARG A 101 2.34 -6.30 -5.47
N PHE A 102 1.65 -6.45 -4.35
CA PHE A 102 1.67 -5.48 -3.23
C PHE A 102 2.81 -5.71 -2.23
N ARG A 103 3.59 -6.77 -2.40
CA ARG A 103 4.71 -7.15 -1.52
C ARG A 103 5.62 -5.99 -1.19
N ASP A 104 6.18 -5.36 -2.21
CA ASP A 104 7.16 -4.29 -2.04
C ASP A 104 6.52 -3.04 -1.43
N SER A 105 5.23 -2.79 -1.69
CA SER A 105 4.48 -1.70 -1.07
C SER A 105 4.34 -1.90 0.44
N LEU A 106 4.02 -3.12 0.90
CA LEU A 106 3.84 -3.38 2.33
C LEU A 106 5.19 -3.43 3.08
N VAL A 107 6.24 -3.96 2.45
CA VAL A 107 7.61 -3.90 3.00
C VAL A 107 8.02 -2.44 3.18
N LEU A 108 7.90 -1.61 2.14
CA LEU A 108 8.24 -0.20 2.22
C LEU A 108 7.39 0.55 3.26
N PHE A 109 6.09 0.23 3.36
CA PHE A 109 5.20 0.78 4.39
C PHE A 109 5.71 0.48 5.81
N GLY A 110 6.04 -0.77 6.09
CA GLY A 110 6.52 -1.19 7.42
C GLY A 110 7.80 -0.47 7.83
N PHE A 111 8.77 -0.39 6.92
CA PHE A 111 10.02 0.34 7.18
C PHE A 111 9.80 1.84 7.38
N LYS A 112 8.95 2.47 6.56
CA LYS A 112 8.57 3.89 6.71
C LYS A 112 7.88 4.19 8.03
N ALA A 113 6.99 3.32 8.48
CA ALA A 113 6.32 3.49 9.76
C ALA A 113 7.31 3.30 10.92
N SER A 114 8.25 2.35 10.81
CA SER A 114 9.23 2.05 11.85
C SER A 114 10.36 3.07 11.98
N ASP A 115 10.67 3.81 10.93
CA ASP A 115 11.70 4.85 10.95
C ASP A 115 11.32 6.00 10.00
N PRO A 116 10.36 6.86 10.41
CA PRO A 116 9.86 7.93 9.57
C PRO A 116 10.92 9.00 9.27
N ASN A 117 11.96 9.13 10.11
CA ASN A 117 13.03 10.09 9.89
C ASN A 117 14.00 9.61 8.80
N LYS A 118 14.28 8.31 8.73
CA LYS A 118 15.15 7.72 7.70
C LYS A 118 14.45 7.63 6.35
N TYR A 119 13.18 7.23 6.32
CA TYR A 119 12.45 6.95 5.08
C TYR A 119 11.44 8.06 4.72
N GLN A 120 11.92 9.30 4.69
CA GLN A 120 11.11 10.46 4.32
C GLN A 120 10.69 10.41 2.84
N LEU A 121 9.57 11.07 2.55
CA LEU A 121 9.16 11.31 1.18
C LEU A 121 10.04 12.37 0.50
N PRO A 122 10.28 12.28 -0.81
CA PRO A 122 10.90 13.35 -1.57
C PRO A 122 10.11 14.65 -1.47
N LYS A 123 10.82 15.79 -1.53
CA LYS A 123 10.21 17.14 -1.42
C LYS A 123 9.08 17.40 -2.42
N TYR A 124 9.15 16.80 -3.61
CA TYR A 124 8.10 16.94 -4.62
C TYR A 124 6.78 16.25 -4.23
N ALA A 125 6.83 15.24 -3.34
CA ALA A 125 5.67 14.50 -2.87
C ALA A 125 5.07 15.14 -1.61
N THR A 126 5.91 15.69 -0.73
CA THR A 126 5.46 16.48 0.43
C THR A 126 6.56 17.42 0.91
N GLU A 127 6.17 18.61 1.36
CA GLU A 127 7.06 19.57 2.04
C GLU A 127 6.76 19.66 3.54
N ASN A 128 5.76 18.92 4.03
CA ASN A 128 5.19 19.12 5.36
C ASN A 128 5.77 18.20 6.44
N PHE A 129 6.74 17.34 6.13
CA PHE A 129 7.33 16.41 7.11
C PHE A 129 7.82 17.14 8.37
N ASP A 130 8.48 18.29 8.20
CA ASP A 130 9.02 19.08 9.33
C ASP A 130 7.92 19.57 10.29
N ASN A 131 6.71 19.79 9.79
CA ASN A 131 5.55 20.23 10.59
C ASN A 131 4.70 19.04 11.07
N SER A 132 5.01 17.82 10.65
CA SER A 132 4.22 16.64 11.00
C SER A 132 4.31 16.35 12.50
N PRO A 133 3.18 16.12 13.20
CA PRO A 133 3.21 15.63 14.58
C PRO A 133 3.55 14.12 14.64
N PHE A 134 3.53 13.41 13.51
CA PHE A 134 3.63 11.94 13.43
C PHE A 134 5.07 11.45 13.20
N LYS A 135 6.05 11.87 14.01
CA LYS A 135 7.49 11.57 13.80
C LYS A 135 8.08 10.45 14.65
N LYS A 136 7.36 9.97 15.66
CA LYS A 136 7.84 8.88 16.51
C LYS A 136 7.76 7.57 15.73
N PRO A 137 8.79 6.72 15.75
CA PRO A 137 8.72 5.37 15.22
C PRO A 137 7.47 4.61 15.68
N THR A 138 6.82 3.94 14.73
CA THR A 138 5.72 3.00 14.98
C THR A 138 6.31 1.61 15.20
N GLN A 139 5.77 0.84 16.16
CA GLN A 139 6.13 -0.57 16.31
C GLN A 139 5.52 -1.40 15.18
N VAL A 140 6.37 -2.09 14.40
CA VAL A 140 5.94 -2.86 13.24
C VAL A 140 6.42 -4.31 13.33
N THR A 141 5.49 -5.24 13.17
CA THR A 141 5.78 -6.65 12.87
C THR A 141 5.49 -6.89 11.39
N LEU A 142 6.53 -7.14 10.59
CA LEU A 142 6.43 -7.42 9.17
C LEU A 142 6.67 -8.91 8.91
N GLU A 143 5.68 -9.56 8.30
CA GLU A 143 5.69 -10.99 7.99
C GLU A 143 5.51 -11.18 6.48
N LEU A 144 6.55 -11.70 5.84
CA LEU A 144 6.51 -12.08 4.43
C LEU A 144 6.33 -13.59 4.32
N TYR A 145 5.28 -14.01 3.64
CA TYR A 145 4.93 -15.41 3.43
C TYR A 145 5.41 -15.86 2.05
N ASP A 146 6.48 -16.64 1.98
CA ASP A 146 7.07 -17.08 0.71
C ASP A 146 6.02 -17.82 -0.14
N ASP A 147 6.03 -17.54 -1.45
CA ASP A 147 5.13 -18.13 -2.46
C ASP A 147 3.62 -17.91 -2.25
N ALA A 148 3.21 -17.25 -1.16
CA ALA A 148 1.82 -16.94 -0.92
C ALA A 148 1.30 -15.89 -1.91
N CYS A 149 0.08 -16.11 -2.39
CA CYS A 149 -0.61 -15.21 -3.30
C CYS A 149 -1.30 -14.05 -2.55
N HIS A 150 -1.90 -13.13 -3.31
CA HIS A 150 -2.69 -12.05 -2.74
C HIS A 150 -3.88 -12.58 -1.92
N CYS A 151 -4.08 -12.02 -0.73
CA CYS A 151 -5.15 -12.44 0.20
C CYS A 151 -5.12 -13.94 0.56
N PHE A 152 -3.92 -14.54 0.67
CA PHE A 152 -3.77 -15.96 0.97
C PHE A 152 -4.50 -16.42 2.26
N PHE A 153 -4.74 -15.52 3.21
CA PHE A 153 -5.50 -15.80 4.44
C PHE A 153 -6.94 -16.30 4.17
N LEU A 154 -7.50 -16.06 2.98
CA LEU A 154 -8.83 -16.54 2.59
C LEU A 154 -8.89 -18.05 2.29
N PHE A 155 -7.74 -18.75 2.28
CA PHE A 155 -7.65 -20.19 2.01
C PHE A 155 -7.35 -20.98 3.29
N PRO A 156 -8.30 -21.13 4.23
CA PRO A 156 -8.05 -21.72 5.55
C PRO A 156 -7.65 -23.22 5.52
N PHE A 157 -7.80 -23.88 4.37
CA PHE A 157 -7.33 -25.25 4.15
C PHE A 157 -5.82 -25.32 3.88
N GLU A 158 -5.18 -24.21 3.55
CA GLU A 158 -3.73 -24.13 3.41
C GLU A 158 -3.04 -23.91 4.75
N LYS A 159 -1.98 -24.69 5.00
CA LYS A 159 -1.23 -24.65 6.25
C LYS A 159 -0.69 -23.25 6.56
N ILE A 160 -0.15 -22.59 5.54
CA ILE A 160 0.45 -21.25 5.64
C ILE A 160 -0.60 -20.19 6.02
N SER A 161 -1.82 -20.32 5.51
CA SER A 161 -2.92 -19.40 5.80
C SER A 161 -3.42 -19.55 7.22
N LEU A 162 -3.59 -20.80 7.70
CA LEU A 162 -3.95 -21.04 9.11
C LEU A 162 -2.87 -20.52 10.07
N PHE A 163 -1.60 -20.72 9.72
CA PHE A 163 -0.48 -20.19 10.48
C PHE A 163 -0.52 -18.66 10.57
N SER A 164 -0.75 -17.97 9.44
CA SER A 164 -0.88 -16.51 9.40
C SER A 164 -2.05 -15.98 10.21
N GLN A 165 -3.22 -16.64 10.15
CA GLN A 165 -4.38 -16.27 10.95
C GLN A 165 -4.10 -16.39 12.45
N ASN A 166 -3.46 -17.50 12.88
CA ASN A 166 -3.08 -17.68 14.28
C ASN A 166 -2.12 -16.58 14.75
N ARG A 167 -1.13 -16.21 13.94
CA ARG A 167 -0.23 -15.10 14.24
C ARG A 167 -0.95 -13.75 14.35
N ALA A 168 -1.92 -13.50 13.47
CA ALA A 168 -2.77 -12.32 13.57
C ALA A 168 -3.60 -12.32 14.86
N PHE A 169 -4.16 -13.46 15.26
CA PHE A 169 -4.89 -13.58 16.52
C PHE A 169 -3.98 -13.35 17.73
N ASP A 170 -2.76 -13.87 17.72
CA ASP A 170 -1.82 -13.67 18.83
C ASP A 170 -1.35 -12.22 18.91
N PHE A 171 -1.13 -11.55 17.77
CA PHE A 171 -0.88 -10.12 17.72
C PHE A 171 -2.04 -9.31 18.31
N ILE A 172 -3.28 -9.65 17.93
CA ILE A 172 -4.47 -9.01 18.49
C ILE A 172 -4.54 -9.25 20.00
N LYS A 173 -4.34 -10.47 20.50
CA LYS A 173 -4.35 -10.74 21.95
C LYS A 173 -3.29 -9.91 22.68
N LEU A 174 -2.11 -9.77 22.11
CA LEU A 174 -1.02 -9.00 22.69
C LEU A 174 -1.32 -7.50 22.79
N HIS A 175 -2.01 -6.93 21.80
CA HIS A 175 -2.23 -5.48 21.70
C HIS A 175 -3.66 -5.01 22.02
N ALA A 176 -4.65 -5.92 22.06
CA ALA A 176 -6.04 -5.64 22.41
C ALA A 176 -6.38 -5.97 23.86
N ALA A 177 -5.49 -6.68 24.58
CA ALA A 177 -5.60 -6.82 26.02
C ALA A 177 -5.39 -5.46 26.68
N VAL A 178 -6.46 -4.67 26.78
CA VAL A 178 -6.62 -3.67 27.82
C VAL A 178 -6.68 -4.47 29.12
N ASP A 179 -5.54 -4.57 29.81
CA ASP A 179 -5.53 -5.11 31.15
C ASP A 179 -6.36 -4.15 32.02
N GLU A 180 -7.60 -4.54 32.35
CA GLU A 180 -8.53 -3.72 33.15
C GLU A 180 -8.01 -3.41 34.56
N ASN A 181 -6.82 -3.91 34.94
CA ASN A 181 -6.22 -3.73 36.25
C ASN A 181 -4.91 -2.91 36.25
N ILE A 182 -4.53 -2.27 35.15
CA ILE A 182 -3.33 -1.41 35.15
C ILE A 182 -3.73 0.03 35.47
N PRO A 183 -3.30 0.60 36.62
CA PRO A 183 -3.44 2.03 36.85
C PRO A 183 -2.64 2.77 35.77
N ASP A 184 -3.32 3.73 35.14
CA ASP A 184 -2.83 4.64 34.11
C ASP A 184 -1.37 5.06 34.39
N GLY A 185 -0.41 4.38 33.75
CA GLY A 185 1.02 4.65 33.96
C GLY A 185 2.00 3.48 34.16
N SER A 186 1.69 2.23 33.81
CA SER A 186 2.76 1.21 33.69
C SER A 186 2.87 0.65 32.28
N GLU A 187 4.02 0.94 31.66
CA GLU A 187 4.55 0.29 30.48
C GLU A 187 4.60 -1.23 30.71
N ASN A 188 3.56 -1.94 30.28
CA ASN A 188 3.68 -3.38 30.01
C ASN A 188 4.48 -3.54 28.73
N SER A 189 5.77 -3.28 28.87
CA SER A 189 6.80 -3.72 27.95
C SER A 189 6.78 -5.25 27.95
N ALA A 190 6.11 -5.84 26.96
CA ALA A 190 6.70 -7.02 26.35
C ALA A 190 8.13 -6.59 26.01
N THR A 191 9.11 -7.09 26.76
CA THR A 191 10.52 -6.79 26.58
C THR A 191 10.94 -7.31 25.22
N TYR A 192 10.78 -6.47 24.21
CA TYR A 192 11.50 -6.59 22.96
C TYR A 192 12.95 -6.22 23.29
N GLU A 193 13.77 -7.23 23.58
CA GLU A 193 15.21 -7.11 23.87
C GLU A 193 16.04 -6.57 22.68
N ASN A 194 15.41 -5.92 21.70
CA ASN A 194 16.11 -5.25 20.61
C ASN A 194 15.57 -3.84 20.47
N ASP A 195 16.48 -2.88 20.45
CA ASP A 195 16.31 -1.44 20.16
C ASP A 195 15.71 -1.16 18.76
N LYS A 196 15.14 -2.18 18.11
CA LYS A 196 14.58 -2.15 16.76
C LYS A 196 13.06 -2.00 16.84
N THR A 197 12.57 -0.91 16.25
CA THR A 197 11.14 -0.59 16.11
C THR A 197 10.42 -1.47 15.08
N ILE A 198 11.18 -2.25 14.30
CA ILE A 198 10.67 -3.21 13.33
C ILE A 198 11.22 -4.62 13.59
N ASN A 199 10.31 -5.59 13.61
CA ASN A 199 10.61 -7.01 13.53
C ASN A 199 10.18 -7.54 12.16
N ALA A 200 11.14 -7.81 11.28
CA ALA A 200 10.88 -8.27 9.92
C ALA A 200 11.31 -9.72 9.73
N ILE A 201 10.36 -10.58 9.39
CA ILE A 201 10.57 -12.02 9.23
C ILE A 201 10.01 -12.52 7.90
N ALA A 202 10.58 -13.60 7.38
CA ALA A 202 10.01 -14.38 6.30
C ALA A 202 9.53 -15.75 6.82
N ILE A 203 8.51 -16.31 6.18
CA ILE A 203 7.85 -17.56 6.57
C ILE A 203 7.70 -18.40 5.32
N ASN A 204 8.31 -19.58 5.31
CA ASN A 204 8.24 -20.47 4.15
C ASN A 204 6.90 -21.26 4.11
N PRO A 205 6.59 -21.99 3.02
CA PRO A 205 5.39 -22.82 2.94
C PRO A 205 5.25 -23.87 4.05
N ASN A 206 6.37 -24.28 4.67
CA ASN A 206 6.38 -25.20 5.79
C ASN A 206 6.07 -24.53 7.15
N CYS A 207 5.84 -23.22 7.17
CA CYS A 207 5.63 -22.38 8.35
C CYS A 207 6.88 -22.22 9.23
N GLU A 208 8.06 -22.36 8.64
CA GLU A 208 9.33 -22.10 9.32
C GLU A 208 9.66 -20.60 9.21
N ILE A 209 9.98 -20.00 10.35
CA ILE A 209 10.31 -18.58 10.45
C ILE A 209 11.80 -18.40 10.19
N ARG A 210 12.13 -17.44 9.34
CA ARG A 210 13.50 -17.03 9.00
C ARG A 210 13.62 -15.51 8.99
N GLU A 211 14.85 -15.01 9.01
CA GLU A 211 15.08 -13.58 8.79
C GLU A 211 14.64 -13.18 7.37
N LEU A 212 14.19 -11.93 7.22
CA LEU A 212 13.75 -11.42 5.92
C LEU A 212 14.94 -11.33 4.95
N ASP A 213 14.83 -11.98 3.78
CA ASP A 213 15.89 -11.97 2.77
C ASP A 213 16.24 -10.55 2.29
N GLU A 214 17.52 -10.28 2.05
CA GLU A 214 17.99 -8.97 1.54
C GLU A 214 17.33 -8.54 0.23
N LYS A 215 16.96 -9.50 -0.63
CA LYS A 215 16.27 -9.24 -1.91
C LYS A 215 14.94 -8.48 -1.72
N TYR A 216 14.27 -8.64 -0.58
CA TYR A 216 13.03 -7.93 -0.29
C TYR A 216 13.27 -6.50 0.22
N MET A 217 14.51 -6.16 0.59
CA MET A 217 14.90 -4.83 1.04
C MET A 217 15.22 -3.89 -0.13
N ASP A 218 15.32 -4.41 -1.36
CA ASP A 218 15.61 -3.59 -2.55
C ASP A 218 14.56 -2.50 -2.79
N CYS A 219 13.30 -2.73 -2.39
CA CYS A 219 12.24 -1.73 -2.49
C CYS A 219 12.49 -0.47 -1.63
N LEU A 220 13.37 -0.55 -0.62
CA LEU A 220 13.76 0.59 0.21
C LEU A 220 14.64 1.60 -0.55
N LYS A 221 15.24 1.20 -1.67
CA LYS A 221 16.00 2.07 -2.58
C LYS A 221 15.09 2.86 -3.51
N PHE A 222 13.77 2.70 -3.41
CA PHE A 222 12.83 3.33 -4.33
C PHE A 222 12.66 4.83 -4.03
N GLU A 223 13.29 5.67 -4.85
CA GLU A 223 13.28 7.13 -4.68
C GLU A 223 12.08 7.81 -5.37
N ASN A 224 11.53 7.20 -6.42
CA ASN A 224 10.49 7.78 -7.29
C ASN A 224 9.06 7.55 -6.80
N ILE A 225 8.85 7.60 -5.48
CA ILE A 225 7.52 7.39 -4.90
C ILE A 225 6.56 8.51 -5.31
N GLY A 226 5.36 8.14 -5.75
CA GLY A 226 4.38 9.11 -6.26
C GLY A 226 4.67 9.65 -7.66
N VAL A 227 5.65 9.08 -8.37
CA VAL A 227 5.86 9.31 -9.80
C VAL A 227 5.22 8.16 -10.57
N LEU A 228 4.37 8.50 -11.53
CA LEU A 228 3.77 7.51 -12.42
C LEU A 228 4.70 7.31 -13.63
N PRO A 229 4.86 6.07 -14.12
CA PRO A 229 5.65 5.82 -15.31
C PRO A 229 5.00 6.52 -16.52
N ASP A 230 5.85 6.97 -17.45
CA ASP A 230 5.36 7.40 -18.76
C ASP A 230 4.77 6.17 -19.46
N VAL A 231 3.53 6.29 -19.93
CA VAL A 231 2.88 5.23 -20.71
C VAL A 231 2.66 5.75 -22.12
N ASN A 232 3.03 4.95 -23.11
CA ASN A 232 2.77 5.29 -24.51
C ASN A 232 1.26 5.28 -24.73
N GLU A 233 0.72 6.31 -25.39
CA GLU A 233 -0.71 6.40 -25.70
C GLU A 233 -1.19 5.17 -26.48
N ASP A 234 -0.34 4.53 -27.30
CA ASP A 234 -0.63 3.31 -28.06
C ASP A 234 -1.04 2.10 -27.19
N ASP A 235 -0.67 2.08 -25.91
CA ASP A 235 -1.14 1.07 -24.94
C ASP A 235 -2.59 1.35 -24.45
N TYR A 236 -3.14 2.54 -24.76
CA TYR A 236 -4.43 3.05 -24.30
C TYR A 236 -5.38 3.57 -25.40
N VAL A 237 -4.94 3.72 -26.66
CA VAL A 237 -5.66 4.45 -27.75
C VAL A 237 -7.05 3.90 -28.11
N ASP A 238 -7.46 2.71 -27.67
CA ASP A 238 -8.84 2.23 -27.90
C ASP A 238 -9.88 2.79 -26.89
N ASN A 239 -9.71 4.01 -26.36
CA ASN A 239 -10.53 4.58 -25.26
C ASN A 239 -11.11 5.99 -25.49
N VAL A 240 -11.77 6.24 -26.62
CA VAL A 240 -12.84 7.27 -26.73
C VAL A 240 -14.04 6.70 -27.43
#